data_AF-A0A1G1V7Q5-F1
#
_entry.id   AF-A0A1G1V7Q5-F1
#
_cell.length_a   1.000
_cell.length_b   1.000
_cell.length_c   1.000
_cell.angle_alpha   90.00
_cell.angle_beta   90.00
_cell.angle_gamma   90.00
#
_symmetry.space_group_name_H-M   'P 1'
#
loop_
_entity.id
_entity.type
_entity.pdbx_description
1 polymer ?
#
loop_
_entity_poly.entity_id
_entity_poly.type
_entity_poly.pdbx_seq_one_letter_code
_entity_poly.pdbx_strand_id
1 'polypeptide(L)'
;MVNGKPVFGFQVFKQMSKDYRTLAVNKLVEDRIVLDEAAKRNALPSKVEVSAKLAEYEERYGGAEAFEQLLQFQGITREEVERQTKLRLAMEKMFGNEATVSSEEVDGYVLSMEKVSASESAKQRVDAEAGIREQKLTEIFAKKLEELKAAAKVRLFF
;
A
#
# COMPACT_ATOMS: atom_id res chain seq x y z
N MET A 1 7.70 31.61 -20.95
CA MET A 1 8.55 32.66 -20.34
C MET A 1 7.98 32.99 -18.97
N VAL A 2 8.83 33.29 -17.99
CA VAL A 2 8.42 33.80 -16.67
C VAL A 2 9.22 35.07 -16.40
N ASN A 3 8.55 36.20 -16.17
CA ASN A 3 9.19 37.52 -15.97
C ASN A 3 10.25 37.86 -17.05
N GLY A 4 9.91 37.67 -18.32
CA GLY A 4 10.81 37.95 -19.45
C GLY A 4 11.93 36.93 -19.68
N LYS A 5 12.04 35.87 -18.86
CA LYS A 5 13.05 34.81 -19.02
C LYS A 5 12.43 33.58 -19.69
N PRO A 6 13.00 33.04 -20.78
CA PRO A 6 12.52 31.80 -21.40
C PRO A 6 12.74 30.60 -20.47
N VAL A 7 11.77 29.69 -20.44
CA VAL A 7 11.91 28.37 -19.82
C VAL A 7 12.08 27.39 -20.98
N PHE A 8 13.22 26.74 -21.05
CA PHE A 8 13.55 25.88 -22.19
C PHE A 8 13.08 24.44 -21.95
N GLY A 9 12.59 23.77 -23.00
CA GLY A 9 12.11 22.39 -22.91
C GLY A 9 13.15 21.41 -22.33
N PHE A 10 14.44 21.60 -22.62
CA PHE A 10 15.50 20.76 -22.05
C PHE A 10 15.64 20.91 -20.53
N GLN A 11 15.36 22.10 -19.97
CA GLN A 11 15.41 22.33 -18.52
C GLN A 11 14.27 21.58 -17.84
N VAL A 12 13.07 21.66 -18.44
CA VAL A 12 11.89 20.92 -17.98
C VAL A 12 12.15 19.41 -18.06
N PHE A 13 12.63 18.92 -19.20
CA PHE A 13 12.94 17.50 -19.40
C PHE A 13 14.01 16.98 -18.43
N LYS A 14 15.07 17.76 -18.20
CA LYS A 14 16.14 17.41 -17.25
C LYS A 14 15.62 17.32 -15.82
N GLN A 15 14.79 18.29 -15.41
CA GLN A 15 14.18 18.29 -14.08
C GLN A 15 13.23 17.11 -13.92
N MET A 16 12.33 16.91 -14.88
CA MET A 16 11.39 15.81 -14.93
C MET A 16 12.10 14.45 -14.87
N SER A 17 13.12 14.24 -15.70
CA SER A 17 13.92 13.00 -15.72
C SER A 17 14.61 12.74 -14.38
N LYS A 18 15.07 13.78 -13.68
CA LYS A 18 15.67 13.65 -12.35
C LYS A 18 14.62 13.20 -11.33
N ASP A 19 13.45 13.80 -11.34
CA ASP A 19 12.39 13.53 -10.37
C ASP A 19 11.83 12.12 -10.56
N TYR A 20 11.52 11.72 -11.79
CA TYR A 20 11.05 10.35 -12.08
C TYR A 20 12.10 9.28 -11.81
N ARG A 21 13.39 9.54 -12.08
CA ARG A 21 14.45 8.59 -11.70
C ARG A 21 14.54 8.43 -10.19
N THR A 22 14.48 9.52 -9.44
CA THR A 22 14.55 9.48 -7.98
C THR A 22 13.37 8.69 -7.42
N LEU A 23 12.17 8.95 -7.93
CA LEU A 23 10.96 8.21 -7.56
C LEU A 23 11.07 6.71 -7.89
N ALA A 24 11.48 6.37 -9.11
CA ALA A 24 11.62 4.98 -9.55
C ALA A 24 12.67 4.22 -8.74
N VAL A 25 13.83 4.83 -8.48
CA VAL A 25 14.88 4.24 -7.65
C VAL A 25 14.40 4.01 -6.23
N ASN A 26 13.75 5.00 -5.61
CA ASN A 26 13.23 4.86 -4.25
C ASN A 26 12.22 3.71 -4.15
N LYS A 27 11.29 3.62 -5.11
CA LYS A 27 10.29 2.56 -5.16
C LYS A 27 10.93 1.17 -5.29
N LEU A 28 11.89 1.01 -6.19
CA LEU A 28 12.61 -0.26 -6.36
C LEU A 28 13.41 -0.66 -5.11
N VAL A 29 14.02 0.32 -4.45
CA VAL A 29 14.76 0.09 -3.20
C VAL A 29 13.81 -0.34 -2.08
N GLU A 30 12.68 0.34 -1.90
CA GLU A 30 11.66 -0.02 -0.91
C GLU A 30 11.10 -1.43 -1.17
N ASP A 31 10.71 -1.72 -2.41
CA ASP A 31 10.23 -3.04 -2.82
C ASP A 31 11.26 -4.13 -2.45
N ARG A 32 12.54 -3.86 -2.72
CA ARG A 32 13.62 -4.81 -2.46
C ARG A 32 13.84 -5.02 -0.96
N ILE A 33 13.84 -3.95 -0.18
CA ILE A 33 14.01 -4.00 1.29
C ILE A 33 12.91 -4.85 1.91
N VAL A 34 11.65 -4.61 1.55
CA VAL A 34 10.50 -5.34 2.09
C VAL A 34 10.58 -6.81 1.72
N LEU A 35 10.82 -7.14 0.45
CA LEU A 35 10.87 -8.53 0.00
C LEU A 35 12.07 -9.29 0.57
N ASP A 36 13.22 -8.65 0.75
CA ASP A 36 14.39 -9.29 1.34
C ASP A 36 14.19 -9.55 2.84
N GLU A 37 13.56 -8.63 3.57
CA GLU A 37 13.20 -8.88 4.97
C GLU A 37 12.15 -9.99 5.09
N ALA A 38 11.13 -9.98 4.23
CA ALA A 38 10.13 -11.03 4.18
C ALA A 38 10.76 -12.40 3.89
N ALA A 39 11.75 -12.46 2.99
CA ALA A 39 12.49 -13.69 2.71
C ALA A 39 13.24 -14.20 3.95
N LYS A 40 13.96 -13.33 4.66
CA LYS A 40 14.67 -13.70 5.90
C LYS A 40 13.74 -14.24 6.99
N ARG A 41 12.52 -13.71 7.05
CA ARG A 41 11.49 -14.11 8.03
C ARG A 41 10.60 -15.25 7.57
N ASN A 42 10.86 -15.86 6.41
CA ASN A 42 9.99 -16.86 5.79
C ASN A 42 8.53 -16.39 5.60
N ALA A 43 8.37 -15.08 5.37
CA ALA A 43 7.09 -14.39 5.24
C ALA A 43 6.78 -14.00 3.78
N LEU A 44 7.49 -14.56 2.80
CA LEU A 44 7.20 -14.31 1.40
C LEU A 44 5.83 -14.88 1.01
N PRO A 45 4.94 -14.08 0.41
CA PRO A 45 3.69 -14.59 -0.14
C PRO A 45 3.96 -15.44 -1.39
N SER A 46 3.24 -16.54 -1.49
CA SER A 46 3.19 -17.39 -2.67
C SER A 46 2.43 -16.70 -3.79
N LYS A 47 2.63 -17.17 -5.03
CA LYS A 47 1.86 -16.69 -6.19
C LYS A 47 0.36 -16.89 -5.99
N VAL A 48 -0.03 -18.03 -5.39
CA VAL A 48 -1.44 -18.35 -5.13
C VAL A 48 -2.09 -17.34 -4.20
N GLU A 49 -1.39 -16.92 -3.14
CA GLU A 49 -1.91 -15.90 -2.21
C GLU A 49 -2.06 -14.54 -2.89
N VAL A 50 -1.12 -14.15 -3.75
CA VAL A 50 -1.22 -12.90 -4.52
C VAL A 50 -2.38 -12.96 -5.51
N SER A 51 -2.52 -14.05 -6.27
CA SER A 51 -3.61 -14.24 -7.22
C SER A 51 -4.98 -14.27 -6.53
N ALA A 52 -5.08 -14.88 -5.35
CA ALA A 52 -6.32 -14.88 -4.57
C ALA A 52 -6.73 -13.45 -4.17
N LYS A 53 -5.77 -12.61 -3.74
CA LYS A 53 -6.05 -11.20 -3.44
C LYS A 53 -6.42 -10.36 -4.66
N LEU A 54 -5.81 -10.64 -5.81
CA LEU A 54 -6.19 -9.98 -7.06
C LEU A 54 -7.62 -10.35 -7.46
N ALA A 55 -8.02 -11.62 -7.31
CA ALA A 55 -9.40 -12.04 -7.57
C ALA A 55 -10.40 -11.34 -6.64
N GLU A 56 -10.07 -11.16 -5.34
CA GLU A 56 -10.90 -10.38 -4.42
C GLU A 56 -11.05 -8.92 -4.87
N TYR A 57 -9.99 -8.31 -5.43
CA TYR A 57 -10.08 -6.96 -5.99
C TYR A 57 -10.95 -6.93 -7.23
N GLU A 58 -10.76 -7.87 -8.14
CA GLU A 58 -11.58 -8.00 -9.35
C GLU A 58 -13.06 -8.11 -8.99
N GLU A 59 -13.43 -9.00 -8.06
CA GLU A 59 -14.81 -9.15 -7.58
C GLU A 59 -15.36 -7.84 -6.99
N ARG A 60 -14.57 -7.15 -6.16
CA ARG A 60 -14.96 -5.87 -5.55
C ARG A 60 -15.23 -4.77 -6.58
N TYR A 61 -14.52 -4.79 -7.71
CA TYR A 61 -14.65 -3.80 -8.78
C TYR A 61 -15.58 -4.24 -9.92
N GLY A 62 -16.37 -5.31 -9.75
CA GLY A 62 -17.37 -5.74 -10.73
C GLY A 62 -16.87 -6.79 -11.73
N GLY A 63 -15.79 -7.49 -11.40
CA GLY A 63 -15.17 -8.55 -12.20
C GLY A 63 -13.87 -8.13 -12.88
N ALA A 64 -13.18 -9.11 -13.47
CA ALA A 64 -11.86 -8.92 -14.09
C ALA A 64 -11.85 -7.86 -15.19
N GLU A 65 -12.88 -7.80 -16.02
CA GLU A 65 -12.97 -6.83 -17.13
C GLU A 65 -13.13 -5.39 -16.62
N ALA A 66 -14.04 -5.17 -15.66
CA ALA A 66 -14.25 -3.86 -15.06
C ALA A 66 -13.01 -3.37 -14.30
N PHE A 67 -12.33 -4.29 -13.61
CA PHE A 67 -11.07 -4.00 -12.95
C PHE A 67 -9.98 -3.60 -13.95
N GLU A 68 -9.82 -4.33 -15.04
CA GLU A 68 -8.83 -4.00 -16.08
C GLU A 68 -9.10 -2.63 -16.73
N GLN A 69 -10.38 -2.31 -17.00
CA GLN A 69 -10.77 -0.99 -17.50
C GLN A 69 -10.45 0.13 -16.50
N LEU A 70 -10.67 -0.10 -15.20
CA LEU A 70 -10.32 0.84 -14.15
C LEU A 70 -8.80 1.09 -14.10
N LEU A 71 -7.99 0.03 -14.18
CA LEU A 71 -6.54 0.12 -14.20
C LEU A 71 -6.05 0.93 -15.40
N GLN A 72 -6.57 0.65 -16.61
CA GLN A 72 -6.24 1.40 -17.81
C GLN A 72 -6.61 2.88 -17.70
N PHE A 73 -7.80 3.18 -17.16
CA PHE A 73 -8.24 4.56 -16.94
C PHE A 73 -7.30 5.32 -15.98
N GLN A 74 -6.76 4.65 -14.97
CA GLN A 74 -5.81 5.22 -14.01
C GLN A 74 -4.35 5.22 -14.52
N GLY A 75 -4.06 4.58 -15.66
CA GLY A 75 -2.71 4.42 -16.18
C GLY A 75 -1.83 3.48 -15.34
N ILE A 76 -2.45 2.53 -14.64
CA ILE A 76 -1.79 1.53 -13.79
C ILE A 76 -1.82 0.19 -14.54
N THR A 77 -0.72 -0.58 -14.50
CA THR A 77 -0.70 -1.92 -15.11
C THR A 77 -1.08 -2.99 -14.10
N ARG A 78 -1.51 -4.16 -14.57
CA ARG A 78 -1.79 -5.29 -13.69
C ARG A 78 -0.57 -5.68 -12.87
N GLU A 79 0.62 -5.75 -13.48
CA GLU A 79 1.86 -6.10 -12.80
C GLU A 79 2.22 -5.14 -11.66
N GLU A 80 1.87 -3.86 -11.80
CA GLU A 80 2.02 -2.87 -10.74
C GLU A 80 1.15 -3.23 -9.53
N VAL A 81 -0.11 -3.61 -9.76
CA VAL A 81 -1.02 -4.04 -8.69
C VAL A 81 -0.57 -5.37 -8.09
N GLU A 82 -0.15 -6.35 -8.91
CA GLU A 82 0.36 -7.62 -8.39
C GLU A 82 1.56 -7.38 -7.48
N ARG A 83 2.47 -6.49 -7.88
CA ARG A 83 3.66 -6.14 -7.09
C ARG A 83 3.28 -5.46 -5.78
N GLN A 84 2.38 -4.47 -5.81
CA GLN A 84 1.89 -3.80 -4.60
C GLN A 84 1.18 -4.77 -3.66
N THR A 85 0.37 -5.69 -4.21
CA THR A 85 -0.32 -6.74 -3.47
C THR A 85 0.67 -7.66 -2.78
N LYS A 86 1.72 -8.07 -3.49
CA LYS A 86 2.80 -8.90 -2.95
C LYS A 86 3.51 -8.20 -1.77
N LEU A 87 3.79 -6.91 -1.89
CA LEU A 87 4.44 -6.13 -0.83
C LEU A 87 3.52 -5.98 0.39
N ARG A 88 2.25 -5.66 0.18
CA ARG A 88 1.25 -5.57 1.25
C ARG A 88 1.12 -6.88 2.01
N LEU A 89 0.99 -8.00 1.30
CA LEU A 89 0.92 -9.33 1.90
C LEU A 89 2.19 -9.71 2.66
N ALA A 90 3.37 -9.36 2.14
CA ALA A 90 4.63 -9.59 2.83
C ALA A 90 4.70 -8.82 4.16
N MET A 91 4.31 -7.54 4.16
CA MET A 91 4.24 -6.71 5.36
C MET A 91 3.21 -7.26 6.37
N GLU A 92 2.05 -7.69 5.89
CA GLU A 92 1.01 -8.28 6.74
C GLU A 92 1.46 -9.59 7.39
N LYS A 93 2.15 -10.46 6.65
CA LYS A 93 2.74 -11.68 7.22
C LYS A 93 3.81 -11.38 8.28
N MET A 94 4.61 -10.33 8.09
CA MET A 94 5.68 -9.98 9.02
C MET A 94 5.18 -9.27 10.29
N PHE A 95 4.19 -8.38 10.13
CA PHE A 95 3.84 -7.38 11.15
C PHE A 95 2.34 -7.32 11.47
N GLY A 96 1.49 -8.10 10.78
CA GLY A 96 0.05 -8.05 10.94
C GLY A 96 -0.45 -8.45 12.33
N ASN A 97 0.36 -9.20 13.09
CA ASN A 97 0.08 -9.56 14.47
C ASN A 97 0.35 -8.40 15.45
N GLU A 98 1.07 -7.35 15.04
CA GLU A 98 1.31 -6.16 15.88
C GLU A 98 0.09 -5.21 15.89
N ALA A 99 -0.86 -5.37 14.95
CA ALA A 99 -2.09 -4.58 14.89
C ALA A 99 -3.18 -5.13 15.83
N THR A 100 -2.94 -5.07 17.14
CA THR A 100 -3.92 -5.44 18.17
C THR A 100 -4.97 -4.34 18.34
N VAL A 101 -6.25 -4.67 18.27
CA VAL A 101 -7.37 -3.73 18.48
C VAL A 101 -7.94 -3.95 19.89
N SER A 102 -8.12 -2.88 20.66
CA SER A 102 -8.76 -2.94 21.97
C SER A 102 -10.27 -2.68 21.88
N SER A 103 -11.03 -3.18 22.85
CA SER A 103 -12.48 -2.94 22.93
C SER A 103 -12.83 -1.45 23.07
N GLU A 104 -11.97 -0.69 23.76
CA GLU A 104 -12.14 0.76 23.99
C GLU A 104 -12.00 1.56 22.68
N GLU A 105 -11.10 1.14 21.80
CA GLU A 105 -10.94 1.74 20.47
C GLU A 105 -12.15 1.47 19.59
N VAL A 106 -12.69 0.25 19.65
CA VAL A 106 -13.92 -0.13 18.94
C VAL A 106 -15.10 0.70 19.44
N ASP A 107 -15.27 0.82 20.75
CA ASP A 107 -16.33 1.63 21.35
C ASP A 107 -16.22 3.11 20.92
N GLY A 108 -15.01 3.67 20.92
CA GLY A 108 -14.76 5.03 20.45
C GLY A 108 -15.05 5.23 18.96
N TYR A 109 -14.66 4.28 18.11
CA TYR A 109 -14.89 4.35 16.67
C TYR A 109 -16.37 4.20 16.32
N VAL A 110 -17.09 3.28 16.98
CA VAL A 110 -18.55 3.12 16.82
C VAL A 110 -19.30 4.39 17.24
N LEU A 111 -18.85 5.10 18.29
CA LEU A 111 -19.42 6.39 18.69
C LEU A 111 -19.18 7.50 17.66
N SER A 112 -18.14 7.38 16.83
CA SER A 112 -17.83 8.35 15.77
C SER A 112 -18.61 8.11 14.47
N MET A 113 -19.11 6.88 14.25
CA MET A 113 -20.05 6.58 13.16
C MET A 113 -21.45 7.06 13.55
N GLU A 114 -22.09 7.88 12.72
CA GLU A 114 -23.43 8.42 13.02
C GLU A 114 -24.43 7.32 13.41
N LYS A 115 -25.27 7.63 14.41
CA LYS A 115 -26.16 6.66 15.07
C LYS A 115 -27.22 6.10 14.12
N VAL A 116 -27.10 4.82 13.79
CA VAL A 116 -28.21 3.99 13.26
C VAL A 116 -28.50 2.85 14.26
N SER A 117 -29.71 2.31 14.20
CA SER A 117 -30.40 1.50 15.22
C SER A 117 -29.57 0.40 15.92
N ALA A 118 -29.96 0.05 17.16
CA ALA A 118 -29.31 -0.95 18.00
C ALA A 118 -29.17 -2.36 17.37
N SER A 119 -29.96 -2.69 16.34
CA SER A 119 -29.90 -3.98 15.62
C SER A 119 -28.67 -4.11 14.71
N GLU A 120 -28.05 -2.99 14.32
CA GLU A 120 -26.82 -2.97 13.50
C GLU A 120 -25.54 -2.96 14.36
N SER A 121 -25.66 -2.86 15.69
CA SER A 121 -24.52 -2.67 16.60
C SER A 121 -23.45 -3.77 16.53
N ALA A 122 -23.83 -5.02 16.30
CA ALA A 122 -22.88 -6.12 16.18
C ALA A 122 -22.10 -6.08 14.86
N LYS A 123 -22.75 -5.75 13.74
CA LYS A 123 -22.08 -5.57 12.44
C LYS A 123 -21.20 -4.32 12.46
N GLN A 124 -21.71 -3.22 13.02
CA GLN A 124 -20.95 -1.98 13.20
C GLN A 124 -19.69 -2.18 14.03
N ARG A 125 -19.71 -3.01 15.08
CA ARG A 125 -18.51 -3.34 15.86
C ARG A 125 -17.48 -4.11 15.03
N VAL A 126 -17.91 -5.07 14.21
CA VAL A 126 -17.01 -5.83 13.32
C VAL A 126 -16.40 -4.91 12.25
N ASP A 127 -17.22 -4.06 11.63
CA ASP A 127 -16.76 -3.11 10.62
C ASP A 127 -15.82 -2.05 11.25
N ALA A 128 -16.13 -1.58 12.45
CA ALA A 128 -15.27 -0.69 13.23
C ALA A 128 -13.93 -1.35 13.57
N GLU A 129 -13.94 -2.60 14.06
CA GLU A 129 -12.73 -3.35 14.37
C GLU A 129 -11.86 -3.55 13.12
N ALA A 130 -12.47 -3.90 11.98
CA ALA A 130 -11.76 -4.03 10.71
C ALA A 130 -11.16 -2.68 10.26
N GLY A 131 -11.91 -1.59 10.39
CA GLY A 131 -11.45 -0.24 10.05
C GLY A 131 -10.27 0.22 10.93
N ILE A 132 -10.38 0.06 12.25
CA ILE A 132 -9.29 0.39 13.19
C ILE A 132 -8.07 -0.48 12.91
N ARG A 133 -8.27 -1.77 12.66
CA ARG A 133 -7.19 -2.70 12.31
C ARG A 133 -6.46 -2.25 11.05
N GLU A 134 -7.18 -1.86 10.01
CA GLU A 134 -6.57 -1.37 8.76
C GLU A 134 -5.78 -0.07 8.98
N GLN A 135 -6.30 0.86 9.81
CA GLN A 135 -5.58 2.08 10.19
C GLN A 135 -4.27 1.76 10.91
N LYS A 136 -4.32 0.89 11.93
CA LYS A 136 -3.14 0.45 12.67
C LYS A 136 -2.12 -0.25 11.78
N LEU A 137 -2.57 -1.14 10.90
CA LEU A 137 -1.69 -1.81 9.94
C LEU A 137 -0.97 -0.79 9.06
N THR A 138 -1.67 0.24 8.60
CA THR A 138 -1.08 1.31 7.78
C THR A 138 0.01 2.06 8.55
N GLU A 139 -0.25 2.42 9.80
CA GLU A 139 0.74 3.10 10.67
C GLU A 139 1.95 2.22 10.99
N ILE A 140 1.69 0.95 11.37
CA ILE A 140 2.74 -0.03 11.65
C ILE A 140 3.59 -0.25 10.40
N PHE A 141 2.98 -0.43 9.24
CA PHE A 141 3.73 -0.66 8.00
C PHE A 141 4.59 0.54 7.63
N ALA A 142 4.06 1.75 7.75
CA ALA A 142 4.83 2.98 7.52
C ALA A 142 6.05 3.05 8.47
N LYS A 143 5.84 2.81 9.77
CA LYS A 143 6.92 2.82 10.76
C LYS A 143 7.95 1.72 10.49
N LYS A 144 7.53 0.48 10.24
CA LYS A 144 8.42 -0.65 9.97
C LYS A 144 9.19 -0.45 8.67
N LEU A 145 8.58 0.11 7.64
CA LEU A 145 9.27 0.43 6.39
C LEU A 145 10.41 1.42 6.64
N GLU A 146 10.19 2.47 7.42
CA GLU A 146 11.25 3.43 7.77
C GLU A 146 12.36 2.79 8.62
N GLU A 147 12.02 1.93 9.59
CA GLU A 147 13.01 1.16 10.35
C GLU A 147 13.86 0.24 9.44
N LEU A 148 13.22 -0.46 8.51
CA LEU A 148 13.89 -1.33 7.55
C LEU A 148 14.78 -0.54 6.59
N LYS A 149 14.32 0.63 6.14
CA LYS A 149 15.11 1.55 5.29
C LYS A 149 16.35 2.07 6.03
N ALA A 150 16.20 2.48 7.29
CA ALA A 150 17.32 2.94 8.11
C ALA A 150 18.36 1.83 8.36
N ALA A 151 17.91 0.57 8.47
CA ALA A 151 18.79 -0.58 8.65
C ALA A 151 19.40 -1.11 7.34
N ALA A 152 18.83 -0.76 6.18
CA ALA A 152 19.23 -1.30 4.89
C ALA A 152 20.56 -0.69 4.38
N LYS A 153 21.45 -1.56 3.91
CA LYS A 153 22.66 -1.14 3.17
C LYS A 153 22.34 -1.09 1.68
N VAL A 154 22.07 0.10 1.17
CA VAL A 154 21.72 0.31 -0.24
C VAL A 154 22.96 0.66 -1.05
N ARG A 155 23.23 -0.09 -2.12
CA ARG A 155 24.23 0.23 -3.14
C ARG A 155 23.60 0.11 -4.52
N LEU A 156 23.67 1.19 -5.28
CA LEU A 156 23.11 1.27 -6.62
C LEU A 156 24.22 1.08 -7.66
N PHE A 157 23.90 0.36 -8.73
CA PHE A 157 24.81 0.11 -9.85
C PHE A 157 24.15 0.70 -11.11
N PHE A 158 24.70 1.81 -11.60
CA PHE A 158 24.26 2.52 -12.80
C PHE A 158 25.43 2.69 -13.76
#